data_AF-A0A5S4SUI1-F1
#
_entry.id   AF-A0A5S4SUI1-F1
#
_cell.length_a   1.000
_cell.length_b   1.000
_cell.length_c   1.000
_cell.angle_alpha   90.00
_cell.angle_beta   90.00
_cell.angle_gamma   90.00
#
_symmetry.space_group_name_H-M   'P 1'
#
loop_
_entity.id
_entity.type
_entity.pdbx_description
1 polymer ?
#
loop_
_entity_poly.entity_id
_entity_poly.type
_entity_poly.pdbx_seq_one_letter_code
_entity_poly.pdbx_strand_id
1 'polypeptide(L)'
;MTCVHMNFAATVGVARLEDKPGGAITGFNAEVRIQCADCGQKFQFLGLEPGYDTQGARCSLDGLEANIAICPEGTRPNHLQRIAYGITGSLS
;
A
#
# COMPACT_ATOMS: atom_id res chain seq x y z
N MET A 1 26.83 -15.33 -6.44
CA MET A 1 26.22 -15.90 -7.66
C MET A 1 25.42 -14.80 -8.32
N THR A 2 25.71 -14.45 -9.56
CA THR A 2 25.04 -13.37 -10.31
C THR A 2 23.64 -13.82 -10.68
N CYS A 3 22.64 -13.41 -9.90
CA CYS A 3 21.24 -13.61 -10.23
C CYS A 3 20.78 -12.47 -11.15
N VAL A 4 20.10 -12.80 -12.25
CA VAL A 4 19.52 -11.84 -13.20
C VAL A 4 18.08 -11.43 -12.85
N HIS A 5 17.53 -12.01 -11.79
CA HIS A 5 16.18 -11.74 -11.27
C HIS A 5 15.05 -11.88 -12.30
N MET A 6 14.91 -13.07 -12.90
CA MET A 6 13.84 -13.33 -13.89
C MET A 6 12.57 -13.88 -13.25
N ASN A 7 12.65 -14.50 -12.06
CA ASN A 7 11.51 -15.01 -11.32
C ASN A 7 11.24 -14.20 -10.05
N PHE A 8 9.96 -13.92 -9.80
CA PHE A 8 9.52 -13.07 -8.68
C PHE A 8 8.51 -13.78 -7.81
N ALA A 9 8.63 -13.59 -6.50
CA ALA A 9 7.64 -13.96 -5.52
C ALA A 9 7.13 -12.68 -4.84
N ALA A 10 5.82 -12.56 -4.73
CA ALA A 10 5.16 -11.45 -4.05
C ALA A 10 4.30 -11.97 -2.90
N THR A 11 4.35 -11.28 -1.77
CA THR A 11 3.45 -11.51 -0.64
C THR A 11 2.61 -10.27 -0.44
N VAL A 12 1.29 -10.45 -0.35
CA VAL A 12 0.34 -9.37 -0.11
C VAL A 12 -0.45 -9.68 1.14
N GLY A 13 -0.34 -8.81 2.15
CA GLY A 13 -1.16 -8.79 3.35
C GLY A 13 -2.24 -7.71 3.27
N VAL A 14 -3.34 -7.91 3.97
CA VAL A 14 -4.34 -6.85 4.19
C VAL A 14 -4.47 -6.62 5.69
N ALA A 15 -3.96 -5.48 6.15
CA ALA A 15 -4.10 -5.01 7.52
C ALA A 15 -5.41 -4.23 7.69
N ARG A 16 -6.03 -4.42 8.85
CA ARG A 16 -7.21 -3.66 9.29
C ARG A 16 -6.75 -2.68 10.36
N LEU A 17 -7.06 -1.40 10.18
CA LEU A 17 -6.79 -0.37 11.17
C LEU A 17 -7.99 -0.24 12.07
N GLU A 18 -7.74 -0.28 13.37
CA GLU A 18 -8.75 -0.08 14.39
C GLU A 18 -8.51 1.28 15.06
N ASP A 19 -9.56 1.99 15.47
CA ASP A 19 -9.42 3.24 16.25
C ASP A 19 -8.77 3.02 17.63
N LYS A 20 -9.01 1.83 18.19
CA LYS A 20 -8.46 1.31 19.43
C LYS A 20 -8.41 -0.22 19.34
N PRO A 21 -7.63 -0.91 20.19
CA PRO A 21 -7.58 -2.37 20.19
C PRO A 21 -8.98 -2.99 20.32
N GLY A 22 -9.40 -3.77 19.32
CA GLY A 22 -10.74 -4.39 19.26
C GLY A 22 -11.89 -3.40 18.98
N GLY A 23 -11.55 -2.22 18.45
CA GLY A 23 -12.47 -1.14 18.12
C GLY A 23 -13.10 -1.23 16.73
N ALA A 24 -13.60 -0.10 16.25
CA ALA A 24 -14.19 -0.03 14.91
C ALA A 24 -13.07 0.03 13.86
N ILE A 25 -13.29 -0.65 12.72
CA ILE A 25 -12.34 -0.61 11.61
C ILE A 25 -12.42 0.78 10.95
N THR A 26 -11.34 1.53 11.02
CA THR A 26 -11.22 2.90 10.47
C THR A 26 -10.59 2.93 9.09
N GLY A 27 -9.87 1.87 8.70
CA GLY A 27 -9.24 1.78 7.39
C GLY A 27 -8.67 0.40 7.08
N PHE A 28 -8.25 0.25 5.83
CA PHE A 28 -7.58 -0.95 5.34
C PHE A 28 -6.28 -0.56 4.66
N ASN A 29 -5.26 -1.37 4.84
CA ASN A 29 -3.93 -1.14 4.27
C ASN A 29 -3.44 -2.44 3.61
N ALA A 30 -2.99 -2.35 2.37
CA ALA A 30 -2.35 -3.45 1.67
C ALA A 30 -0.84 -3.38 1.91
N GLU A 31 -0.28 -4.47 2.41
CA GLU A 31 1.15 -4.63 2.69
C GLU A 31 1.75 -5.52 1.59
N VAL A 32 2.64 -4.97 0.76
CA VAL A 32 3.19 -5.68 -0.39
C VAL A 32 4.70 -5.83 -0.23
N ARG A 33 5.18 -7.07 -0.33
CA ARG A 33 6.61 -7.41 -0.36
C ARG A 33 6.94 -8.16 -1.64
N ILE A 34 8.05 -7.80 -2.28
CA ILE A 34 8.52 -8.45 -3.51
C ILE A 34 9.95 -8.93 -3.30
N GLN A 35 10.22 -10.16 -3.72
CA GLN A 35 11.55 -10.74 -3.72
C GLN A 35 11.80 -11.57 -4.97
N CYS A 36 13.06 -11.75 -5.35
CA CYS A 36 13.44 -12.71 -6.37
C CYS A 36 13.18 -14.14 -5.85
N ALA A 37 12.46 -14.93 -6.61
CA ALA A 37 12.16 -16.32 -6.24
C ALA A 37 13.42 -17.21 -6.29
N ASP A 38 14.40 -16.86 -7.13
CA ASP A 38 15.61 -17.68 -7.33
C ASP A 38 16.70 -17.42 -6.29
N CYS A 39 16.96 -16.14 -5.97
CA CYS A 39 18.05 -15.77 -5.04
C CYS A 39 17.57 -15.18 -3.71
N GLY A 40 16.26 -14.96 -3.54
CA GLY A 40 15.68 -14.39 -2.32
C GLY A 40 15.94 -12.90 -2.11
N GLN A 41 16.60 -12.20 -3.06
CA GLN A 41 16.86 -10.77 -2.93
C GLN A 41 15.56 -9.99 -2.90
N LYS A 42 15.36 -9.22 -1.84
CA LYS A 42 14.20 -8.34 -1.66
C LYS A 42 14.33 -7.11 -2.56
N PHE A 43 13.21 -6.66 -3.10
CA PHE A 43 13.13 -5.47 -3.92
C PHE A 43 12.71 -4.27 -3.08
N GLN A 44 13.34 -3.13 -3.33
CA GLN A 44 12.97 -1.86 -2.73
C GLN A 44 11.97 -1.11 -3.60
N PHE A 45 11.00 -0.45 -2.97
CA PHE A 45 10.04 0.41 -3.67
C PHE A 45 10.62 1.81 -3.87
N LEU A 46 10.71 2.24 -5.12
CA LEU A 46 11.21 3.56 -5.49
C LEU A 46 10.07 4.57 -5.56
N GLY A 47 10.27 5.77 -5.01
CA GLY A 47 9.29 6.87 -5.07
C GLY A 47 8.19 6.80 -3.99
N LEU A 48 8.19 5.79 -3.14
CA LEU A 48 7.37 5.78 -1.93
C LEU A 48 8.18 6.36 -0.77
N GLU A 49 7.63 7.35 -0.08
CA GLU A 49 8.28 7.88 1.13
C GLU A 49 8.06 6.90 2.30
N PRO A 50 9.05 6.77 3.20
CA PRO A 50 8.90 5.95 4.38
C PRO A 50 7.85 6.54 5.33
N GLY A 51 7.03 5.68 5.93
CA GLY A 51 6.08 6.06 6.97
C GLY A 51 4.72 5.43 6.79
N TYR A 52 3.72 6.06 7.39
CA TYR A 52 2.35 5.58 7.39
C TYR A 52 1.40 6.67 6.88
N ASP A 53 0.62 6.36 5.85
CA ASP A 53 -0.39 7.25 5.28
C ASP A 53 -1.69 6.47 5.10
N THR A 54 -2.79 7.01 5.61
CA THR A 54 -4.12 6.39 5.54
C THR A 54 -4.84 6.67 4.22
N GLN A 55 -4.32 7.59 3.39
CA GLN A 55 -4.91 8.01 2.11
C GLN A 55 -3.96 7.84 0.91
N GLY A 56 -2.72 7.44 1.14
CA GLY A 56 -1.68 7.36 0.12
C GLY A 56 -0.94 6.03 0.09
N ALA A 57 0.19 6.02 -0.62
CA ALA A 57 1.12 4.90 -0.64
C ALA A 57 2.43 5.34 0.02
N ARG A 58 2.89 4.55 0.99
CA ARG A 58 4.15 4.71 1.72
C ARG A 58 4.93 3.42 1.68
N CYS A 59 6.19 3.46 2.09
CA CYS A 59 6.97 2.25 2.30
C CYS A 59 7.38 2.11 3.78
N SER A 60 7.80 0.90 4.14
CA SER A 60 8.47 0.66 5.42
C SER A 60 9.79 1.43 5.49
N LEU A 61 10.35 1.59 6.68
CA LEU A 61 11.60 2.35 6.88
C LEU A 61 12.79 1.77 6.11
N ASP A 62 12.79 0.45 5.89
CA ASP A 62 13.75 -0.30 5.09
C ASP A 62 13.43 -0.26 3.58
N GLY A 63 12.26 0.26 3.18
CA GLY A 63 11.86 0.43 1.79
C GLY A 63 11.47 -0.87 1.07
N LEU A 64 11.41 -1.99 1.77
CA LEU A 64 11.18 -3.33 1.21
C LEU A 64 9.72 -3.79 1.26
N GLU A 65 8.86 -3.00 1.91
CA GLU A 65 7.42 -3.22 1.99
C GLU A 65 6.67 -1.96 1.59
N ALA A 66 5.77 -2.08 0.62
CA ALA A 66 4.82 -1.01 0.29
C ALA A 66 3.57 -1.13 1.15
N ASN A 67 3.17 -0.01 1.72
CA ASN A 67 1.96 0.19 2.51
C ASN A 67 1.01 1.08 1.72
N ILE A 68 -0.07 0.50 1.21
CA ILE A 68 -0.99 1.15 0.28
C ILE A 68 -2.38 1.21 0.91
N ALA A 69 -2.88 2.42 1.12
CA ALA A 69 -4.25 2.63 1.59
C ALA A 69 -5.25 2.07 0.56
N ILE A 70 -6.15 1.20 1.03
CA ILE A 70 -7.22 0.61 0.21
C ILE A 70 -8.58 0.76 0.90
N CYS A 71 -9.65 0.65 0.14
CA CYS A 71 -11.01 0.58 0.68
C CYS A 71 -11.90 -0.32 -0.19
N PRO A 72 -12.96 -0.93 0.36
CA PRO A 72 -13.91 -1.69 -0.44
C PRO A 72 -14.59 -0.81 -1.48
N GLU A 73 -14.91 -1.40 -2.63
CA GLU A 73 -15.62 -0.71 -3.71
C GLU A 73 -16.91 -0.04 -3.20
N GLY A 74 -17.20 1.18 -3.69
CA GLY A 74 -18.40 1.93 -3.31
C GLY A 74 -18.31 2.65 -1.96
N THR A 75 -17.30 2.38 -1.12
CA THR A 75 -17.13 3.05 0.18
C THR A 75 -16.65 4.49 0.04
N ARG A 76 -15.81 4.76 -0.98
CA ARG A 76 -15.29 6.09 -1.29
C ARG A 76 -15.28 6.32 -2.80
N PRO A 77 -15.50 7.55 -3.27
CA PRO A 77 -15.40 7.85 -4.69
C PRO A 77 -13.95 7.70 -5.15
N ASN A 78 -13.75 6.92 -6.21
CA ASN A 78 -12.43 6.78 -6.84
C ASN A 78 -12.02 8.10 -7.54
N HIS A 79 -10.78 8.17 -8.00
CA HIS A 79 -10.24 9.39 -8.61
C HIS A 79 -11.10 9.91 -9.79
N LEU A 80 -11.56 9.01 -10.66
CA LEU A 80 -12.41 9.36 -11.80
C LEU A 80 -13.79 9.84 -11.38
N GLN A 81 -14.40 9.18 -10.39
CA GLN A 81 -15.69 9.60 -9.82
C GLN A 81 -15.58 10.99 -9.18
N ARG A 82 -14.50 11.28 -8.46
CA ARG A 82 -14.26 12.60 -7.87
C ARG A 82 -14.20 13.70 -8.94
N ILE A 83 -13.53 13.44 -10.06
CA ILE A 83 -13.48 14.37 -11.20
C ILE A 83 -14.86 14.53 -11.82
N ALA A 84 -15.55 13.41 -12.11
CA ALA A 84 -16.86 13.41 -12.76
C ALA A 84 -17.94 14.15 -11.96
N TYR A 85 -17.90 14.05 -10.63
CA TYR A 85 -18.84 14.71 -9.72
C TYR A 85 -18.37 16.10 -9.23
N GLY A 86 -17.26 16.62 -9.75
CA GLY A 86 -16.75 17.94 -9.35
C GLY A 86 -16.37 18.03 -7.86
N ILE A 87 -16.00 16.91 -7.23
CA ILE A 87 -15.63 16.85 -5.81
C ILE A 87 -14.17 17.30 -5.68
N THR A 88 -13.95 18.62 -5.75
CA THR A 88 -12.70 19.26 -5.30
C THR A 88 -12.70 19.31 -3.77
N GLY A 89 -12.30 18.20 -3.15
CA GLY A 89 -12.02 18.17 -1.72
C GLY A 89 -10.79 19.03 -1.42
N SER A 90 -11.01 20.21 -0.86
CA SER A 90 -10.01 20.93 -0.07
C SER A 90 -9.68 20.08 1.16
N LEU A 91 -8.44 19.59 1.22
CA LEU A 91 -7.87 19.04 2.45
C LEU A 91 -7.58 20.23 3.37
N SER A 92 -8.47 20.46 4.33
CA SER A 92 -8.23 21.33 5.50
C SER A 92 -7.42 20.58 6.54
#